data_AF-A0A3R7HYV0-F1
#
_entry.id   AF-A0A3R7HYV0-F1
#
_cell.length_a   1.000
_cell.length_b   1.000
_cell.length_c   1.000
_cell.angle_alpha   90.00
_cell.angle_beta   90.00
_cell.angle_gamma   90.00
#
_symmetry.space_group_name_H-M   'P 1'
#
loop_
_entity.id
_entity.type
_entity.pdbx_description
1 polymer ?
#
loop_
_entity_poly.entity_id
_entity_poly.type
_entity_poly.pdbx_seq_one_letter_code
_entity_poly.pdbx_strand_id
1 'polypeptide(L)'
;MAGKKKNKEEQTRKSKKRVGTKEALEISESIQRPTEAKVTRIEQLKSSAPYGIALGIIFAIALYIRAVLPYKSVFLADGTVRFGGNDPWYHMHLVHALLHNYPHALFYDAHTIPPYGVYIHFGPLYDHTIALLSIIAGLGHPSSHLVDVVGAYFPAVLGALVVIPVYFIGKHLHNRGTGLLAALIIATLPGQFLSRSLLGFTDHHVAETLLSTTTILFFMLALRSARAQNLSFKDLNRNWHVIRYPLGYAVLAGVAYAAYQLCWPGAPLFGAIIVIASIIAYIAEHIRGRTVDYLTMVGITAFVVELILILPWLHPDMGFSTFYYSWFHAAVTLGAIAAFVLMHAISRELNRRDVNPYYYPVLLIAGTAVGLALLSVILPTLYHTIVNSPNMIFARHTGGANTIAEASSMLMDRSGHLSIGKNSMVYGNFGNCFYVSIFGILILGYYIVKRWKPEEILVLIWTAVMLLSIYGQNRFAYYYAVNVA
;
A
#
# COMPACT_ATOMS: atom_id res chain seq x y z
N MET A 1 29.71 -46.21 -66.34
CA MET A 1 29.72 -46.16 -64.85
C MET A 1 30.07 -44.75 -64.33
N ALA A 2 29.29 -43.71 -64.66
CA ALA A 2 29.60 -42.32 -64.28
C ALA A 2 28.63 -41.70 -63.24
N GLY A 3 27.60 -42.43 -62.80
CA GLY A 3 26.56 -41.92 -61.89
C GLY A 3 26.82 -42.11 -60.38
N LYS A 4 27.81 -42.92 -59.97
CA LYS A 4 28.02 -43.27 -58.54
C LYS A 4 29.12 -42.49 -57.82
N LYS A 5 30.00 -41.75 -58.52
CA LYS A 5 31.08 -40.96 -57.88
C LYS A 5 30.63 -39.55 -57.42
N LYS A 6 29.71 -38.89 -58.13
CA LYS A 6 29.23 -37.54 -57.75
C LYS A 6 28.44 -37.52 -56.43
N ASN A 7 27.61 -38.55 -56.15
CA ASN A 7 26.82 -38.59 -54.91
C ASN A 7 27.66 -38.79 -53.64
N LYS A 8 28.82 -39.46 -53.72
CA LYS A 8 29.68 -39.71 -52.56
C LYS A 8 30.46 -38.45 -52.16
N GLU A 9 30.95 -37.67 -53.12
CA GLU A 9 31.63 -36.40 -52.84
C GLU A 9 30.67 -35.33 -52.29
N GLU A 10 29.42 -35.30 -52.77
CA GLU A 10 28.42 -34.34 -52.27
C GLU A 10 27.92 -34.68 -50.85
N GLN A 11 27.76 -35.97 -50.53
CA GLN A 11 27.45 -36.41 -49.16
C GLN A 11 28.62 -36.16 -48.19
N THR A 12 29.86 -36.37 -48.62
CA THR A 12 31.05 -36.14 -47.79
C THR A 12 31.27 -34.64 -47.53
N ARG A 13 31.01 -33.77 -48.53
CA ARG A 13 31.02 -32.31 -48.36
C ARG A 13 29.89 -31.82 -47.46
N LYS A 14 28.66 -32.34 -47.59
CA LYS A 14 27.54 -31.98 -46.70
C LYS A 14 27.77 -32.43 -45.25
N SER A 15 28.38 -33.60 -45.04
CA SER A 15 28.75 -34.10 -43.71
C SER A 15 29.83 -33.25 -43.05
N LYS A 16 30.94 -32.95 -43.74
CA LYS A 16 32.02 -32.09 -43.19
C LYS A 16 31.55 -30.66 -42.92
N LYS A 17 30.67 -30.10 -43.77
CA LYS A 17 30.07 -28.79 -43.53
C LYS A 17 29.16 -28.82 -42.31
N ARG A 18 28.31 -29.84 -42.13
CA ARG A 18 27.45 -29.98 -40.93
C ARG A 18 28.25 -30.13 -39.65
N VAL A 19 29.33 -30.92 -39.64
CA VAL A 19 30.18 -31.10 -38.44
C VAL A 19 30.90 -29.80 -38.09
N GLY A 20 31.52 -29.12 -39.07
CA GLY A 20 32.17 -27.83 -38.82
C GLY A 20 31.21 -26.71 -38.42
N THR A 21 29.95 -26.73 -38.89
CA THR A 21 28.94 -25.76 -38.44
C THR A 21 28.43 -26.09 -37.04
N LYS A 22 28.36 -27.38 -36.65
CA LYS A 22 27.91 -27.81 -35.33
C LYS A 22 28.99 -27.60 -34.27
N GLU A 23 30.25 -27.89 -34.57
CA GLU A 23 31.40 -27.53 -33.71
C GLU A 23 31.58 -26.00 -33.62
N ALA A 24 31.39 -25.25 -34.70
CA ALA A 24 31.42 -23.78 -34.64
C ALA A 24 30.21 -23.18 -33.87
N LEU A 25 29.05 -23.84 -33.89
CA LEU A 25 27.89 -23.47 -33.05
C LEU A 25 28.09 -23.88 -31.59
N GLU A 26 28.67 -25.05 -31.31
CA GLU A 26 28.98 -25.47 -29.93
C GLU A 26 30.10 -24.64 -29.32
N ILE A 27 31.10 -24.23 -30.12
CA ILE A 27 32.18 -23.33 -29.69
C ILE A 27 31.64 -21.90 -29.51
N SER A 28 30.71 -21.42 -30.35
CA SER A 28 30.09 -20.10 -30.14
C SER A 28 29.06 -20.07 -29.00
N GLU A 29 28.31 -21.16 -28.77
CA GLU A 29 27.42 -21.32 -27.61
C GLU A 29 28.22 -21.47 -26.29
N SER A 30 29.45 -21.99 -26.35
CA SER A 30 30.32 -22.09 -25.18
C SER A 30 30.96 -20.75 -24.77
N ILE A 31 31.01 -19.76 -25.67
CA ILE A 31 31.70 -18.47 -25.45
C ILE A 31 30.71 -17.33 -25.11
N GLN A 32 29.41 -17.57 -25.08
CA GLN A 32 28.38 -16.55 -24.81
C GLN A 32 27.38 -16.89 -23.70
N ARG A 33 27.79 -17.66 -22.70
CA ARG A 33 27.14 -17.61 -21.38
C ARG A 33 28.09 -16.91 -20.42
N PRO A 34 27.77 -15.70 -19.92
CA PRO A 34 28.38 -15.26 -18.68
C PRO A 34 28.02 -16.36 -17.67
N THR A 35 29.03 -17.06 -17.15
CA THR A 35 28.90 -17.82 -15.93
C THR A 35 28.37 -16.83 -14.91
N GLU A 36 27.06 -16.80 -14.67
CA GLU A 36 26.49 -16.15 -13.50
C GLU A 36 27.17 -16.83 -12.32
N ALA A 37 28.21 -16.18 -11.79
CA ALA A 37 28.83 -16.60 -10.55
C ALA A 37 27.67 -16.67 -9.56
N LYS A 38 27.31 -17.89 -9.13
CA LYS A 38 26.38 -18.11 -8.03
C LYS A 38 27.03 -17.50 -6.80
N VAL A 39 26.84 -16.19 -6.62
CA VAL A 39 27.27 -15.44 -5.44
C VAL A 39 26.74 -16.23 -4.26
N THR A 40 27.65 -16.72 -3.43
CA THR A 40 27.26 -17.62 -2.34
C THR A 40 26.30 -16.88 -1.42
N ARG A 41 25.39 -17.60 -0.76
CA ARG A 41 24.46 -16.98 0.21
C ARG A 41 25.20 -16.14 1.26
N ILE A 42 26.43 -16.53 1.58
CA ILE A 42 27.34 -15.82 2.48
C ILE A 42 27.80 -14.47 1.89
N GLU A 43 28.18 -14.42 0.62
CA GLU A 43 28.56 -13.16 -0.05
C GLU A 43 27.36 -12.21 -0.24
N GLN A 44 26.18 -12.77 -0.50
CA GLN A 44 24.93 -11.99 -0.53
C GLN A 44 24.61 -11.38 0.84
N LEU A 45 24.84 -12.13 1.93
CA LEU A 45 24.68 -11.63 3.30
C LEU A 45 25.74 -10.57 3.63
N LYS A 46 27.02 -10.82 3.31
CA LYS A 46 28.11 -9.85 3.53
C LYS A 46 27.86 -8.52 2.79
N SER A 47 27.42 -8.57 1.54
CA SER A 47 27.08 -7.37 0.77
C SER A 47 25.80 -6.66 1.23
N SER A 48 24.94 -7.34 2.00
CA SER A 48 23.68 -6.77 2.51
C SER A 48 23.78 -6.30 3.96
N ALA A 49 24.72 -6.83 4.72
CA ALA A 49 24.98 -6.47 6.11
C ALA A 49 25.12 -4.95 6.36
N PRO A 50 25.93 -4.18 5.60
CA PRO A 50 26.06 -2.74 5.87
C PRO A 50 24.73 -1.98 5.69
N TYR A 51 23.90 -2.37 4.72
CA TYR A 51 22.56 -1.78 4.54
C TYR A 51 21.61 -2.16 5.68
N GLY A 52 21.69 -3.40 6.16
CA GLY A 52 20.91 -3.85 7.32
C GLY A 52 21.29 -3.10 8.59
N ILE A 53 22.59 -2.91 8.84
CA ILE A 53 23.09 -2.13 9.98
C ILE A 53 22.64 -0.67 9.86
N ALA A 54 22.81 -0.05 8.69
CA ALA A 54 22.36 1.33 8.46
C ALA A 54 20.86 1.48 8.68
N LEU A 55 20.04 0.54 8.18
CA LEU A 55 18.59 0.54 8.41
C LEU A 55 18.26 0.38 9.90
N GLY A 56 18.99 -0.47 10.62
CA GLY A 56 18.85 -0.63 12.07
C GLY A 56 19.18 0.65 12.85
N ILE A 57 20.21 1.38 12.42
CA ILE A 57 20.55 2.71 13.00
C ILE A 57 19.44 3.72 12.70
N ILE A 58 18.93 3.77 11.47
CA ILE A 58 17.81 4.67 11.11
C ILE A 58 16.56 4.34 11.93
N PHE A 59 16.24 3.06 12.11
CA PHE A 59 15.14 2.62 12.97
C PHE A 59 15.36 3.07 14.42
N ALA A 60 16.57 2.92 14.96
CA ALA A 60 16.90 3.38 16.31
C ALA A 60 16.78 4.90 16.45
N ILE A 61 17.19 5.68 15.45
CA ILE A 61 16.99 7.14 15.40
C ILE A 61 15.50 7.48 15.40
N ALA A 62 14.71 6.81 14.55
CA ALA A 62 13.27 7.03 14.47
C ALA A 62 12.58 6.76 15.80
N LEU A 63 12.96 5.68 16.49
CA LEU A 63 12.45 5.31 17.80
C LEU A 63 12.92 6.30 18.88
N TYR A 64 14.18 6.72 18.85
CA TYR A 64 14.72 7.69 19.81
C TYR A 64 13.96 9.02 19.75
N ILE A 65 13.75 9.56 18.55
CA ILE A 65 13.00 10.81 18.34
C ILE A 65 11.58 10.68 18.91
N ARG A 66 10.91 9.54 18.68
CA ARG A 66 9.51 9.32 19.04
C ARG A 66 9.30 8.94 20.50
N ALA A 67 10.22 8.19 21.10
CA ALA A 67 10.06 7.60 22.43
C ALA A 67 10.85 8.32 23.51
N VAL A 68 12.06 8.82 23.21
CA VAL A 68 12.96 9.36 24.23
C VAL A 68 12.77 10.86 24.41
N LEU A 69 12.68 11.63 23.31
CA LEU A 69 12.53 13.09 23.38
C LEU A 69 11.25 13.53 24.11
N PRO A 70 10.06 12.95 23.86
CA PRO A 70 8.84 13.34 24.58
C PRO A 70 8.68 12.67 25.95
N TYR A 71 9.60 11.80 26.40
CA TYR A 71 9.42 10.95 27.59
C TYR A 71 8.91 11.72 28.82
N LYS A 72 9.58 12.82 29.18
CA LYS A 72 9.22 13.64 30.36
C LYS A 72 7.87 14.36 30.24
N SER A 73 7.34 14.47 29.04
CA SER A 73 6.01 15.04 28.79
C SER A 73 4.89 14.00 28.84
N VAL A 74 5.22 12.71 28.80
CA VAL A 74 4.23 11.62 28.82
C VAL A 74 4.24 10.91 30.18
N PHE A 75 5.42 10.54 30.68
CA PHE A 75 5.56 9.92 31.99
C PHE A 75 5.84 10.99 33.04
N LEU A 76 4.83 11.29 33.85
CA LEU A 76 4.88 12.32 34.87
C LEU A 76 5.47 11.79 36.18
N ALA A 77 5.94 12.71 37.04
CA ALA A 77 6.62 12.36 38.29
C ALA A 77 5.71 11.67 39.33
N ASP A 78 4.38 11.80 39.18
CA ASP A 78 3.35 11.17 40.01
C ASP A 78 2.99 9.75 39.55
N GLY A 79 3.60 9.26 38.47
CA GLY A 79 3.31 7.95 37.87
C GLY A 79 2.18 7.98 36.82
N THR A 80 1.57 9.13 36.57
CA THR A 80 0.53 9.28 35.55
C THR A 80 1.14 9.19 34.13
N VAL A 81 0.49 8.41 33.26
CA VAL A 81 0.77 8.41 31.83
C VAL A 81 -0.15 9.43 31.15
N ARG A 82 0.44 10.53 30.66
CA ARG A 82 -0.29 11.61 30.00
C ARG A 82 -0.35 11.37 28.49
N PHE A 83 -1.52 10.97 28.00
CA PHE A 83 -1.77 10.87 26.57
C PHE A 83 -1.97 12.25 25.92
N GLY A 84 -1.49 12.39 24.69
CA GLY A 84 -1.62 13.61 23.89
C GLY A 84 -2.97 13.67 23.17
N GLY A 85 -3.41 14.87 22.78
CA GLY A 85 -4.67 15.05 22.05
C GLY A 85 -5.91 14.59 22.83
N ASN A 86 -6.98 14.25 22.11
CA ASN A 86 -8.24 13.76 22.68
C ASN A 86 -8.47 12.28 22.33
N ASP A 87 -8.32 11.93 21.04
CA ASP A 87 -8.57 10.57 20.54
C ASP A 87 -7.74 9.49 21.27
N PRO A 88 -6.46 9.73 21.63
CA PRO A 88 -5.70 8.79 22.44
C PRO A 88 -6.33 8.42 23.77
N TRP A 89 -6.98 9.36 24.45
CA TRP A 89 -7.68 9.07 25.70
C TRP A 89 -8.89 8.15 25.47
N TYR A 90 -9.60 8.34 24.35
CA TYR A 90 -10.73 7.48 24.01
C TYR A 90 -10.27 6.08 23.59
N HIS A 91 -9.20 5.96 22.81
CA HIS A 91 -8.59 4.65 22.51
C HIS A 91 -8.20 3.90 23.79
N MET A 92 -7.55 4.58 24.76
CA MET A 92 -7.19 3.93 26.02
C MET A 92 -8.43 3.54 26.85
N HIS A 93 -9.48 4.35 26.85
CA HIS A 93 -10.77 3.96 27.43
C HIS A 93 -11.31 2.66 26.81
N LEU A 94 -11.30 2.55 25.48
CA LEU A 94 -11.74 1.34 24.77
C LEU A 94 -10.85 0.14 25.07
N VAL A 95 -9.52 0.32 25.16
CA VAL A 95 -8.58 -0.75 25.54
C VAL A 95 -8.87 -1.27 26.94
N HIS A 96 -9.08 -0.36 27.91
CA HIS A 96 -9.44 -0.76 29.28
C HIS A 96 -10.78 -1.50 29.30
N ALA A 97 -11.80 -1.03 28.58
CA ALA A 97 -13.09 -1.70 28.48
C ALA A 97 -12.98 -3.09 27.81
N LEU A 98 -12.15 -3.20 26.76
CA LEU A 98 -11.88 -4.46 26.05
C LEU A 98 -11.18 -5.48 26.96
N LEU A 99 -10.22 -5.06 27.79
CA LEU A 99 -9.51 -5.98 28.70
C LEU A 99 -10.42 -6.60 29.76
N HIS A 100 -11.48 -5.90 30.19
CA HIS A 100 -12.47 -6.46 31.11
C HIS A 100 -13.35 -7.55 30.48
N ASN A 101 -13.53 -7.52 29.16
CA ASN A 101 -14.44 -8.41 28.42
C ASN A 101 -13.72 -9.17 27.27
N TYR A 102 -12.39 -9.32 27.36
CA TYR A 102 -11.59 -9.82 26.26
C TYR A 102 -12.05 -11.24 25.84
N PRO A 103 -12.22 -11.52 24.53
CA PRO A 103 -11.82 -10.72 23.36
C PRO A 103 -12.94 -9.84 22.76
N HIS A 104 -14.01 -9.53 23.49
CA HIS A 104 -15.17 -8.83 22.95
C HIS A 104 -15.07 -7.30 23.16
N ALA A 105 -14.90 -6.56 22.07
CA ALA A 105 -14.91 -5.09 22.10
C ALA A 105 -16.33 -4.51 22.16
N LEU A 106 -16.42 -3.31 22.73
CA LEU A 106 -17.63 -2.50 22.66
C LEU A 106 -17.84 -2.01 21.22
N PHE A 107 -19.09 -2.04 20.75
CA PHE A 107 -19.50 -1.41 19.50
C PHE A 107 -20.34 -0.13 19.72
N TYR A 108 -20.81 0.07 20.94
CA TYR A 108 -21.57 1.24 21.35
C TYR A 108 -21.12 1.64 22.76
N ASP A 109 -20.85 2.92 22.95
CA ASP A 109 -20.48 3.49 24.24
C ASP A 109 -21.59 4.43 24.73
N ALA A 110 -22.22 4.05 25.85
CA ALA A 110 -23.25 4.84 26.51
C ALA A 110 -22.68 5.94 27.42
N HIS A 111 -21.37 5.93 27.71
CA HIS A 111 -20.74 6.87 28.64
C HIS A 111 -20.36 8.21 27.99
N THR A 112 -20.32 8.26 26.67
CA THR A 112 -20.09 9.49 25.90
C THR A 112 -21.40 10.06 25.36
N ILE A 113 -21.47 11.38 25.17
CA ILE A 113 -22.66 12.09 24.66
C ILE A 113 -23.95 11.74 25.45
N PRO A 114 -24.01 12.01 26.77
CA PRO A 114 -25.22 11.75 27.56
C PRO A 114 -26.39 12.66 27.11
N PRO A 115 -27.65 12.17 27.08
CA PRO A 115 -28.11 10.83 27.48
C PRO A 115 -28.13 9.79 26.33
N TYR A 116 -27.47 10.05 25.20
CA TYR A 116 -27.69 9.31 23.95
C TYR A 116 -26.65 8.24 23.61
N GLY A 117 -25.42 8.34 24.09
CA GLY A 117 -24.34 7.43 23.68
C GLY A 117 -23.88 7.63 22.23
N VAL A 118 -22.93 6.82 21.79
CA VAL A 118 -22.47 6.78 20.39
C VAL A 118 -22.02 5.39 19.95
N TYR A 119 -22.24 5.08 18.68
CA TYR A 119 -21.58 3.92 18.06
C TYR A 119 -20.10 4.21 17.84
N ILE A 120 -19.27 3.20 18.12
CA ILE A 120 -17.83 3.31 17.98
C ILE A 120 -17.46 3.10 16.51
N HIS A 121 -16.81 4.11 15.93
CA HIS A 121 -16.38 4.11 14.53
C HIS A 121 -14.91 3.67 14.36
N PHE A 122 -14.17 3.55 15.47
CA PHE A 122 -12.77 3.12 15.46
C PHE A 122 -12.63 1.65 15.10
N GLY A 123 -11.52 1.35 14.44
CA GLY A 123 -11.19 0.00 14.03
C GLY A 123 -10.84 -0.91 15.20
N PRO A 124 -11.33 -2.16 15.22
CA PRO A 124 -11.08 -3.06 16.33
C PRO A 124 -9.60 -3.41 16.47
N LEU A 125 -8.84 -3.52 15.38
CA LEU A 125 -7.51 -4.12 15.40
C LEU A 125 -6.50 -3.30 16.22
N TYR A 126 -6.58 -1.98 16.18
CA TYR A 126 -5.65 -1.11 16.90
C TYR A 126 -5.72 -1.37 18.41
N ASP A 127 -6.92 -1.29 18.97
CA ASP A 127 -7.15 -1.46 20.42
C ASP A 127 -6.93 -2.92 20.85
N HIS A 128 -7.34 -3.90 20.02
CA HIS A 128 -7.07 -5.32 20.29
C HIS A 128 -5.57 -5.63 20.34
N THR A 129 -4.77 -4.95 19.52
CA THR A 129 -3.32 -5.14 19.52
C THR A 129 -2.70 -4.61 20.81
N ILE A 130 -3.12 -3.42 21.27
CA ILE A 130 -2.66 -2.86 22.55
C ILE A 130 -3.07 -3.79 23.71
N ALA A 131 -4.32 -4.24 23.73
CA ALA A 131 -4.84 -5.16 24.75
C ALA A 131 -4.05 -6.48 24.76
N LEU A 132 -3.85 -7.11 23.60
CA LEU A 132 -3.07 -8.36 23.48
C LEU A 132 -1.63 -8.18 23.96
N LEU A 133 -0.96 -7.10 23.54
CA LEU A 133 0.40 -6.81 23.98
C LEU A 133 0.48 -6.56 25.50
N SER A 134 -0.55 -5.92 26.07
CA SER A 134 -0.65 -5.72 27.51
C SER A 134 -0.83 -7.05 28.25
N ILE A 135 -1.71 -7.93 27.77
CA ILE A 135 -1.91 -9.28 28.33
C ILE A 135 -0.58 -10.06 28.29
N ILE A 136 0.14 -10.03 27.18
CA ILE A 136 1.44 -10.71 27.05
C ILE A 136 2.46 -10.11 28.03
N ALA A 137 2.58 -8.78 28.09
CA ALA A 137 3.52 -8.10 28.98
C ALA A 137 3.19 -8.32 30.46
N GLY A 138 1.91 -8.43 30.80
CA GLY A 138 1.40 -8.72 32.15
C GLY A 138 1.26 -10.21 32.46
N LEU A 139 1.73 -11.10 31.58
CA LEU A 139 1.64 -12.56 31.73
C LEU A 139 0.21 -13.06 32.03
N GLY A 140 -0.80 -12.45 31.39
CA GLY A 140 -2.22 -12.75 31.58
C GLY A 140 -2.97 -11.74 32.45
N HIS A 141 -2.28 -10.99 33.31
CA HIS A 141 -2.89 -10.10 34.30
C HIS A 141 -2.23 -8.70 34.30
N PRO A 142 -2.43 -7.89 33.24
CA PRO A 142 -1.84 -6.56 33.18
C PRO A 142 -2.46 -5.61 34.20
N SER A 143 -1.63 -4.84 34.89
CA SER A 143 -2.11 -3.71 35.71
C SER A 143 -2.53 -2.54 34.81
N SER A 144 -3.45 -1.69 35.27
CA SER A 144 -3.88 -0.51 34.50
C SER A 144 -2.72 0.38 34.07
N HIS A 145 -1.74 0.59 34.96
CA HIS A 145 -0.54 1.34 34.61
C HIS A 145 0.29 0.67 33.51
N LEU A 146 0.43 -0.66 33.53
CA LEU A 146 1.14 -1.37 32.46
C LEU A 146 0.41 -1.22 31.11
N VAL A 147 -0.92 -1.30 31.11
CA VAL A 147 -1.75 -1.07 29.92
C VAL A 147 -1.48 0.34 29.35
N ASP A 148 -1.47 1.36 30.22
CA ASP A 148 -1.21 2.74 29.81
C ASP A 148 0.21 2.92 29.25
N VAL A 149 1.22 2.28 29.87
CA VAL A 149 2.60 2.28 29.37
C VAL A 149 2.68 1.63 27.98
N VAL A 150 2.07 0.46 27.80
CA VAL A 150 2.03 -0.24 26.50
C VAL A 150 1.35 0.65 25.45
N GLY A 151 0.19 1.21 25.78
CA GLY A 151 -0.54 2.15 24.93
C GLY A 151 0.30 3.35 24.53
N ALA A 152 1.05 3.95 25.48
CA ALA A 152 1.88 5.11 25.20
C ALA A 152 3.05 4.81 24.26
N TYR A 153 3.71 3.66 24.40
CA TYR A 153 4.82 3.25 23.53
C TYR A 153 4.38 2.75 22.15
N PHE A 154 3.14 2.24 22.04
CA PHE A 154 2.62 1.66 20.81
C PHE A 154 2.79 2.55 19.57
N PRO A 155 2.34 3.82 19.55
CA PRO A 155 2.50 4.68 18.36
C PRO A 155 3.96 4.95 18.00
N ALA A 156 4.85 5.08 19.00
CA ALA A 156 6.28 5.32 18.78
C ALA A 156 6.96 4.13 18.09
N VAL A 157 6.61 2.91 18.49
CA VAL A 157 7.12 1.67 17.88
C VAL A 157 6.59 1.53 16.45
N LEU A 158 5.28 1.74 16.23
CA LEU A 158 4.70 1.68 14.89
C LEU A 158 5.33 2.72 13.95
N GLY A 159 5.54 3.96 14.42
CA GLY A 159 6.17 5.02 13.65
C GLY A 159 7.62 4.71 13.25
N ALA A 160 8.38 4.06 14.14
CA ALA A 160 9.71 3.57 13.81
C ALA A 160 9.67 2.42 12.79
N LEU A 161 8.68 1.52 12.89
CA LEU A 161 8.52 0.40 11.96
C LEU A 161 8.21 0.85 10.53
N VAL A 162 7.61 2.02 10.30
CA VAL A 162 7.34 2.58 8.96
C VAL A 162 8.62 2.74 8.12
N VAL A 163 9.76 2.94 8.75
CA VAL A 163 11.08 3.02 8.09
C VAL A 163 11.35 1.77 7.23
N ILE A 164 10.89 0.60 7.68
CA ILE A 164 11.15 -0.69 7.02
C ILE A 164 10.45 -0.79 5.66
N PRO A 165 9.11 -0.66 5.55
CA PRO A 165 8.47 -0.76 4.25
C PRO A 165 8.89 0.39 3.32
N VAL A 166 9.14 1.60 3.83
CA VAL A 166 9.68 2.72 3.03
C VAL A 166 11.05 2.38 2.43
N TYR A 167 11.96 1.81 3.22
CA TYR A 167 13.25 1.33 2.72
C TYR A 167 13.06 0.36 1.55
N PHE A 168 12.19 -0.63 1.71
CA PHE A 168 11.99 -1.64 0.67
C PHE A 168 11.30 -1.06 -0.57
N ILE A 169 10.41 -0.08 -0.44
CA ILE A 169 9.82 0.61 -1.60
C ILE A 169 10.93 1.35 -2.37
N GLY A 170 11.68 2.24 -1.70
CA GLY A 170 12.76 2.99 -2.34
C GLY A 170 13.85 2.10 -2.94
N LYS A 171 14.19 0.99 -2.26
CA LYS A 171 15.13 -0.03 -2.74
C LYS A 171 14.70 -0.63 -4.08
N HIS A 172 13.41 -0.92 -4.24
CA HIS A 172 12.89 -1.59 -5.42
C HIS A 172 12.59 -0.63 -6.57
N LEU A 173 12.25 0.63 -6.27
CA LEU A 173 12.09 1.67 -7.29
C LEU A 173 13.41 2.00 -7.99
N HIS A 174 14.51 2.08 -7.23
CA HIS A 174 15.81 2.40 -7.82
C HIS A 174 16.93 1.50 -7.30
N ASN A 175 17.43 1.75 -6.08
CA ASN A 175 18.51 0.97 -5.49
C ASN A 175 18.51 1.08 -3.95
N ARG A 176 19.38 0.28 -3.30
CA ARG A 176 19.47 0.23 -1.82
C ARG A 176 19.81 1.58 -1.18
N GLY A 177 20.58 2.44 -1.86
CA GLY A 177 20.91 3.78 -1.40
C GLY A 177 19.68 4.70 -1.36
N THR A 178 18.86 4.67 -2.41
CA THR A 178 17.54 5.34 -2.43
C THR A 178 16.65 4.85 -1.30
N GLY A 179 16.63 3.54 -1.05
CA GLY A 179 15.90 2.98 0.09
C GLY A 179 16.39 3.52 1.44
N LEU A 180 17.70 3.60 1.67
CA LEU A 180 18.25 4.16 2.90
C LEU A 180 17.96 5.66 3.05
N LEU A 181 18.01 6.42 1.95
CA LEU A 181 17.69 7.84 1.96
C LEU A 181 16.22 8.06 2.32
N ALA A 182 15.30 7.34 1.66
CA ALA A 182 13.86 7.41 1.95
C ALA A 182 13.57 7.02 3.41
N ALA A 183 14.20 5.94 3.90
CA ALA A 183 14.13 5.51 5.29
C ALA A 183 14.60 6.60 6.28
N LEU A 184 15.70 7.29 5.97
CA LEU A 184 16.22 8.38 6.80
C LEU A 184 15.29 9.61 6.79
N ILE A 185 14.73 9.94 5.62
CA ILE A 185 13.78 11.05 5.49
C ILE A 185 12.55 10.75 6.35
N ILE A 186 11.86 9.62 6.16
CA ILE A 186 10.65 9.32 6.93
C ILE A 186 10.92 9.18 8.43
N ALA A 187 12.12 8.73 8.83
CA ALA A 187 12.51 8.66 10.23
C ALA A 187 12.54 10.03 10.91
N THR A 188 12.86 11.10 10.17
CA THR A 188 13.16 12.44 10.70
C THR A 188 12.18 13.54 10.24
N LEU A 189 11.31 13.24 9.26
CA LEU A 189 10.36 14.18 8.68
C LEU A 189 9.36 14.67 9.75
N PRO A 190 9.14 16.00 9.90
CA PRO A 190 8.27 16.56 10.94
C PRO A 190 6.77 16.46 10.54
N GLY A 191 5.93 17.31 11.11
CA GLY A 191 4.51 17.40 10.73
C GLY A 191 3.63 16.31 11.30
N GLN A 192 2.47 16.10 10.67
CA GLN A 192 1.40 15.22 11.14
C GLN A 192 1.87 13.77 11.32
N PHE A 193 2.79 13.28 10.48
CA PHE A 193 3.32 11.92 10.66
C PHE A 193 4.12 11.80 11.96
N LEU A 194 5.04 12.74 12.22
CA LEU A 194 5.81 12.71 13.45
C LEU A 194 4.92 12.93 14.67
N SER A 195 4.10 13.99 14.68
CA SER A 195 3.26 14.33 15.83
C SER A 195 2.30 13.21 16.21
N ARG A 196 1.74 12.51 15.22
CA ARG A 196 0.82 11.37 15.44
C ARG A 196 1.51 10.03 15.64
N SER A 197 2.85 10.01 15.71
CA SER A 197 3.64 8.82 16.03
C SER A 197 4.58 9.03 17.22
N LEU A 198 4.41 10.12 17.98
CA LEU A 198 5.12 10.33 19.23
C LEU A 198 4.57 9.42 20.34
N LEU A 199 5.42 9.13 21.32
CA LEU A 199 5.02 8.53 22.58
C LEU A 199 3.80 9.24 23.17
N GLY A 200 2.83 8.47 23.66
CA GLY A 200 1.61 8.99 24.28
C GLY A 200 0.56 9.51 23.28
N PHE A 201 0.83 9.52 21.97
CA PHE A 201 -0.18 9.83 20.94
C PHE A 201 -0.83 8.55 20.41
N THR A 202 -1.53 7.83 21.30
CA THR A 202 -2.09 6.49 21.06
C THR A 202 -3.33 6.53 20.17
N ASP A 203 -3.10 6.85 18.90
CA ASP A 203 -4.13 6.97 17.88
C ASP A 203 -3.81 6.10 16.64
N HIS A 204 -4.84 5.70 15.91
CA HIS A 204 -4.75 4.74 14.80
C HIS A 204 -3.99 5.28 13.57
N HIS A 205 -3.83 6.60 13.44
CA HIS A 205 -3.16 7.26 12.30
C HIS A 205 -1.78 6.71 11.93
N VAL A 206 -0.94 6.35 12.90
CA VAL A 206 0.39 5.75 12.60
C VAL A 206 0.28 4.29 12.13
N ALA A 207 -0.70 3.54 12.64
CA ALA A 207 -0.99 2.20 12.15
C ALA A 207 -1.51 2.26 10.72
N GLU A 208 -2.35 3.25 10.39
CA GLU A 208 -2.77 3.53 9.03
C GLU A 208 -1.57 3.73 8.09
N THR A 209 -0.62 4.61 8.43
CA THR A 209 0.59 4.82 7.62
C THR A 209 1.38 3.52 7.44
N LEU A 210 1.61 2.77 8.52
CA LEU A 210 2.39 1.53 8.46
C LEU A 210 1.73 0.47 7.58
N LEU A 211 0.44 0.19 7.81
CA LEU A 211 -0.27 -0.92 7.17
C LEU A 211 -0.61 -0.59 5.71
N SER A 212 -0.97 0.66 5.41
CA SER A 212 -1.18 1.11 4.02
C SER A 212 0.13 1.10 3.21
N THR A 213 1.24 1.56 3.77
CA THR A 213 2.56 1.49 3.13
C THR A 213 3.00 0.04 2.92
N THR A 214 2.75 -0.82 3.90
CA THR A 214 3.04 -2.26 3.81
C THR A 214 2.18 -2.94 2.74
N THR A 215 0.91 -2.54 2.61
CA THR A 215 0.01 -2.98 1.54
C THR A 215 0.59 -2.63 0.17
N ILE A 216 0.98 -1.37 -0.05
CA ILE A 216 1.58 -0.93 -1.32
C ILE A 216 2.89 -1.65 -1.59
N LEU A 217 3.76 -1.83 -0.58
CA LEU A 217 5.00 -2.59 -0.73
C LEU A 217 4.74 -4.00 -1.23
N PHE A 218 3.89 -4.77 -0.56
CA PHE A 218 3.64 -6.15 -0.94
C PHE A 218 2.91 -6.26 -2.26
N PHE A 219 1.98 -5.35 -2.56
CA PHE A 219 1.30 -5.33 -3.86
C PHE A 219 2.28 -5.03 -5.00
N MET A 220 3.20 -4.07 -4.80
CA MET A 220 4.30 -3.80 -5.74
C MET A 220 5.20 -5.04 -5.92
N LEU A 221 5.60 -5.70 -4.84
CA LEU A 221 6.44 -6.90 -4.91
C LEU A 221 5.72 -8.04 -5.64
N ALA A 222 4.41 -8.19 -5.42
CA ALA A 222 3.57 -9.14 -6.14
C ALA A 222 3.56 -8.84 -7.65
N LEU A 223 3.26 -7.61 -8.05
CA LEU A 223 3.26 -7.18 -9.46
C LEU A 223 4.61 -7.43 -10.14
N ARG A 224 5.69 -6.97 -9.50
CA ARG A 224 7.05 -7.11 -10.02
C ARG A 224 7.44 -8.58 -10.17
N SER A 225 7.18 -9.38 -9.14
CA SER A 225 7.49 -10.81 -9.14
C SER A 225 6.67 -11.56 -10.18
N ALA A 226 5.38 -11.24 -10.32
CA ALA A 226 4.46 -11.88 -11.25
C ALA A 226 4.85 -11.58 -12.70
N ARG A 227 5.18 -10.31 -12.98
CA ARG A 227 5.61 -9.87 -14.31
C ARG A 227 6.96 -10.45 -14.70
N ALA A 228 7.92 -10.47 -13.78
CA ALA A 228 9.24 -11.06 -14.03
C ALA A 228 9.16 -12.55 -14.36
N GLN A 229 8.18 -13.26 -13.80
CA GLN A 229 7.96 -14.69 -14.05
C GLN A 229 6.97 -14.97 -15.19
N ASN A 230 6.47 -13.93 -15.88
CA ASN A 230 5.42 -14.04 -16.90
C ASN A 230 4.21 -14.86 -16.46
N LEU A 231 3.76 -14.65 -15.21
CA LEU A 231 2.70 -15.41 -14.58
C LEU A 231 1.42 -15.42 -15.44
N SER A 232 0.94 -16.61 -15.78
CA SER A 232 -0.30 -16.83 -16.51
C SER A 232 -1.24 -17.77 -15.76
N PHE A 233 -2.54 -17.71 -16.07
CA PHE A 233 -3.53 -18.65 -15.53
C PHE A 233 -3.19 -20.13 -15.82
N LYS A 234 -2.40 -20.40 -16.86
CA LYS A 234 -1.94 -21.77 -17.20
C LYS A 234 -0.99 -22.35 -16.16
N ASP A 235 -0.31 -21.50 -15.40
CA ASP A 235 0.72 -21.93 -14.45
C ASP A 235 0.12 -22.46 -13.15
N LEU A 236 -1.12 -22.07 -12.80
CA LEU A 236 -1.76 -22.21 -11.48
C LEU A 236 -1.63 -23.61 -10.85
N ASN A 237 -1.67 -24.65 -11.68
CA ASN A 237 -1.63 -26.05 -11.26
C ASN A 237 -0.35 -26.79 -11.72
N ARG A 238 0.61 -26.08 -12.31
CA ARG A 238 1.75 -26.69 -13.01
C ARG A 238 3.09 -26.26 -12.47
N ASN A 239 3.23 -25.02 -11.99
CA ASN A 239 4.53 -24.47 -11.66
C ASN A 239 4.52 -23.68 -10.35
N TRP A 240 4.69 -24.40 -9.23
CA TRP A 240 4.80 -23.79 -7.90
C TRP A 240 5.91 -22.74 -7.80
N HIS A 241 7.03 -22.94 -8.51
CA HIS A 241 8.13 -21.98 -8.48
C HIS A 241 7.70 -20.61 -9.04
N VAL A 242 6.88 -20.60 -10.09
CA VAL A 242 6.38 -19.39 -10.75
C VAL A 242 5.34 -18.65 -9.89
N ILE A 243 4.61 -19.37 -9.03
CA ILE A 243 3.44 -18.86 -8.32
C ILE A 243 3.74 -18.40 -6.89
N ARG A 244 4.62 -19.13 -6.19
CA ARG A 244 4.79 -18.97 -4.74
C ARG A 244 5.16 -17.57 -4.29
N TYR A 245 6.01 -16.87 -5.05
CA TYR A 245 6.42 -15.51 -4.70
C TYR A 245 5.37 -14.47 -5.10
N PRO A 246 4.85 -14.45 -6.34
CA PRO A 246 3.81 -13.49 -6.73
C PRO A 246 2.56 -13.56 -5.85
N LEU A 247 2.01 -14.77 -5.68
CA LEU A 247 0.79 -14.94 -4.88
C LEU A 247 1.08 -14.85 -3.38
N GLY A 248 2.25 -15.28 -2.92
CA GLY A 248 2.67 -15.06 -1.54
C GLY A 248 2.70 -13.58 -1.17
N TYR A 249 3.28 -12.73 -2.04
CA TYR A 249 3.24 -11.29 -1.85
C TYR A 249 1.82 -10.72 -2.00
N ALA A 250 0.99 -11.24 -2.90
CA ALA A 250 -0.40 -10.79 -3.03
C ALA A 250 -1.24 -11.12 -1.78
N VAL A 251 -1.03 -12.30 -1.17
CA VAL A 251 -1.64 -12.68 0.11
C VAL A 251 -1.18 -11.74 1.21
N LEU A 252 0.13 -11.47 1.32
CA LEU A 252 0.66 -10.52 2.30
C LEU A 252 0.11 -9.10 2.10
N ALA A 253 -0.10 -8.68 0.86
CA ALA A 253 -0.76 -7.42 0.55
C ALA A 253 -2.22 -7.42 1.02
N GLY A 254 -2.98 -8.49 0.78
CA GLY A 254 -4.35 -8.64 1.26
C GLY A 254 -4.46 -8.68 2.79
N VAL A 255 -3.55 -9.36 3.47
CA VAL A 255 -3.46 -9.39 4.94
C VAL A 255 -3.16 -7.99 5.49
N ALA A 256 -2.17 -7.30 4.92
CA ALA A 256 -1.84 -5.93 5.32
C ALA A 256 -3.00 -4.96 5.05
N TYR A 257 -3.73 -5.16 3.94
CA TYR A 257 -4.88 -4.33 3.57
C TYR A 257 -6.07 -4.56 4.51
N ALA A 258 -6.37 -5.81 4.86
CA ALA A 258 -7.37 -6.13 5.87
C ALA A 258 -7.00 -5.54 7.24
N ALA A 259 -5.75 -5.69 7.66
CA ALA A 259 -5.27 -5.13 8.92
C ALA A 259 -5.42 -3.60 8.93
N TYR A 260 -5.06 -2.94 7.82
CA TYR A 260 -5.25 -1.50 7.65
C TYR A 260 -6.74 -1.12 7.78
N GLN A 261 -7.62 -1.83 7.08
CA GLN A 261 -9.05 -1.57 7.13
C GLN A 261 -9.62 -1.79 8.54
N LEU A 262 -9.18 -2.82 9.25
CA LEU A 262 -9.57 -3.07 10.65
C LEU A 262 -8.95 -2.09 11.65
N CYS A 263 -8.05 -1.19 11.24
CA CYS A 263 -7.63 -0.04 12.03
C CYS A 263 -8.43 1.23 11.68
N TRP A 264 -8.91 1.35 10.43
CA TRP A 264 -9.64 2.53 9.99
C TRP A 264 -10.66 2.24 8.86
N PRO A 265 -11.94 2.64 9.02
CA PRO A 265 -12.98 2.40 8.02
C PRO A 265 -12.77 3.18 6.71
N GLY A 266 -11.89 4.19 6.68
CA GLY A 266 -11.56 4.91 5.45
C GLY A 266 -10.55 4.21 4.52
N ALA A 267 -10.04 3.03 4.91
CA ALA A 267 -9.09 2.25 4.12
C ALA A 267 -9.47 1.93 2.67
N PRO A 268 -10.77 1.86 2.26
CA PRO A 268 -11.18 1.77 0.87
C PRO A 268 -10.53 2.79 -0.09
N LEU A 269 -10.02 3.92 0.42
CA LEU A 269 -9.19 4.84 -0.36
C LEU A 269 -7.98 4.15 -1.02
N PHE A 270 -7.28 3.27 -0.31
CA PHE A 270 -6.13 2.53 -0.86
C PHE A 270 -6.56 1.42 -1.82
N GLY A 271 -7.72 0.79 -1.58
CA GLY A 271 -8.34 -0.10 -2.56
C GLY A 271 -8.60 0.62 -3.89
N ALA A 272 -9.16 1.84 -3.82
CA ALA A 272 -9.37 2.68 -5.00
C ALA A 272 -8.05 3.05 -5.70
N ILE A 273 -7.00 3.42 -4.95
CA ILE A 273 -5.66 3.68 -5.51
C ILE A 273 -5.13 2.47 -6.29
N ILE A 274 -5.23 1.27 -5.72
CA ILE A 274 -4.78 0.03 -6.36
C ILE A 274 -5.59 -0.25 -7.63
N VAL A 275 -6.92 -0.06 -7.59
CA VAL A 275 -7.79 -0.26 -8.77
C VAL A 275 -7.48 0.76 -9.87
N ILE A 276 -7.34 2.04 -9.55
CA ILE A 276 -6.99 3.10 -10.52
C ILE A 276 -5.62 2.82 -11.15
N ALA A 277 -4.61 2.50 -10.35
CA ALA A 277 -3.30 2.12 -10.85
C ALA A 277 -3.38 0.88 -11.76
N SER A 278 -4.20 -0.10 -11.38
CA SER A 278 -4.42 -1.32 -12.16
C SER A 278 -5.09 -1.01 -13.48
N ILE A 279 -6.12 -0.16 -13.54
CA ILE A 279 -6.77 0.25 -14.80
C ILE A 279 -5.73 0.78 -15.80
N ILE A 280 -4.86 1.68 -15.36
CA ILE A 280 -3.78 2.23 -16.20
C ILE A 280 -2.81 1.12 -16.60
N ALA A 281 -2.45 0.23 -15.68
CA ALA A 281 -1.56 -0.89 -15.97
C ALA A 281 -2.16 -1.87 -17.00
N TYR A 282 -3.46 -2.19 -16.89
CA TYR A 282 -4.18 -3.02 -17.85
C TYR A 282 -4.21 -2.37 -19.24
N ILE A 283 -4.55 -1.08 -19.34
CA ILE A 283 -4.55 -0.35 -20.61
C ILE A 283 -3.17 -0.40 -21.25
N ALA A 284 -2.14 -0.11 -20.45
CA ALA A 284 -0.76 -0.06 -20.89
C ALA A 284 -0.22 -1.44 -21.35
N GLU A 285 -0.52 -2.52 -20.63
CA GLU A 285 -0.11 -3.87 -21.01
C GLU A 285 -0.88 -4.37 -22.24
N HIS A 286 -2.20 -4.13 -22.31
CA HIS A 286 -3.03 -4.53 -23.45
C HIS A 286 -2.61 -3.84 -24.75
N ILE A 287 -2.43 -2.51 -24.74
CA ILE A 287 -1.97 -1.76 -25.93
C ILE A 287 -0.57 -2.22 -26.38
N ARG A 288 0.27 -2.67 -25.44
CA ARG A 288 1.61 -3.22 -25.73
C ARG A 288 1.58 -4.68 -26.19
N GLY A 289 0.40 -5.30 -26.35
CA GLY A 289 0.25 -6.69 -26.75
C GLY A 289 0.77 -7.69 -25.72
N ARG A 290 0.85 -7.29 -24.45
CA ARG A 290 1.33 -8.15 -23.36
C ARG A 290 0.17 -8.78 -22.60
N THR A 291 0.44 -9.89 -21.94
CA THR A 291 -0.56 -10.56 -21.10
C THR A 291 -0.94 -9.70 -19.89
N VAL A 292 -2.22 -9.74 -19.53
CA VAL A 292 -2.77 -9.08 -18.34
C VAL A 292 -3.07 -10.07 -17.21
N ASP A 293 -2.86 -11.37 -17.43
CA ASP A 293 -3.16 -12.45 -16.47
C ASP A 293 -2.61 -12.15 -15.07
N TYR A 294 -1.33 -11.75 -15.01
CA TYR A 294 -0.65 -11.50 -13.74
C TYR A 294 -1.28 -10.36 -12.94
N LEU A 295 -1.79 -9.31 -13.61
CA LEU A 295 -2.49 -8.20 -12.95
C LEU A 295 -3.79 -8.72 -12.31
N THR A 296 -4.51 -9.57 -13.02
CA THR A 296 -5.75 -10.20 -12.55
C THR A 296 -5.50 -11.08 -11.35
N MET A 297 -4.50 -11.96 -11.44
CA MET A 297 -4.19 -12.93 -10.39
C MET A 297 -3.71 -12.24 -9.11
N VAL A 298 -2.83 -11.24 -9.22
CA VAL A 298 -2.35 -10.45 -8.07
C VAL A 298 -3.49 -9.67 -7.44
N GLY A 299 -4.28 -8.94 -8.24
CA GLY A 299 -5.41 -8.14 -7.78
C GLY A 299 -6.45 -8.97 -7.05
N ILE A 300 -6.99 -10.00 -7.70
CA ILE A 300 -8.02 -10.86 -7.11
C ILE A 300 -7.52 -11.52 -5.83
N THR A 301 -6.28 -12.04 -5.82
CA THR A 301 -5.74 -12.69 -4.61
C THR A 301 -5.69 -11.72 -3.43
N ALA A 302 -5.19 -10.50 -3.63
CA ALA A 302 -5.10 -9.51 -2.56
C ALA A 302 -6.49 -9.11 -2.02
N PHE A 303 -7.45 -8.79 -2.90
CA PHE A 303 -8.79 -8.36 -2.49
C PHE A 303 -9.65 -9.49 -1.94
N VAL A 304 -9.49 -10.74 -2.41
CA VAL A 304 -10.19 -11.89 -1.83
C VAL A 304 -9.69 -12.19 -0.42
N VAL A 305 -8.37 -12.17 -0.22
CA VAL A 305 -7.78 -12.36 1.12
C VAL A 305 -8.25 -11.24 2.05
N GLU A 306 -8.25 -10.00 1.59
CA GLU A 306 -8.76 -8.89 2.40
C GLU A 306 -10.24 -9.08 2.75
N LEU A 307 -11.10 -9.36 1.76
CA LEU A 307 -12.54 -9.59 1.97
C LEU A 307 -12.79 -10.63 3.06
N ILE A 308 -12.14 -11.79 2.96
CA ILE A 308 -12.32 -12.90 3.91
C ILE A 308 -12.01 -12.45 5.35
N LEU A 309 -10.96 -11.64 5.53
CA LEU A 309 -10.50 -11.21 6.84
C LEU A 309 -11.36 -10.09 7.44
N ILE A 310 -11.96 -9.22 6.62
CA ILE A 310 -12.82 -8.14 7.12
C ILE A 310 -14.26 -8.59 7.38
N LEU A 311 -14.76 -9.62 6.69
CA LEU A 311 -16.16 -10.04 6.72
C LEU A 311 -16.71 -10.28 8.14
N PRO A 312 -15.98 -10.94 9.06
CA PRO A 312 -16.46 -11.17 10.43
C PRO A 312 -16.68 -9.90 11.27
N TRP A 313 -16.12 -8.77 10.83
CA TRP A 313 -16.13 -7.50 11.56
C TRP A 313 -17.16 -6.50 11.02
N LEU A 314 -17.91 -6.87 9.99
CA LEU A 314 -18.93 -6.01 9.43
C LEU A 314 -20.18 -6.03 10.31
N HIS A 315 -20.79 -4.87 10.45
CA HIS A 315 -22.07 -4.64 11.11
C HIS A 315 -23.15 -4.40 10.03
N PRO A 316 -23.93 -5.44 9.67
CA PRO A 316 -24.91 -5.36 8.58
C PRO A 316 -25.98 -4.27 8.78
N ASP A 317 -26.31 -4.00 10.04
CA ASP A 317 -27.25 -2.98 10.50
C ASP A 317 -26.82 -1.55 10.16
N MET A 318 -25.52 -1.32 9.92
CA MET A 318 -24.96 -0.03 9.52
C MET A 318 -25.12 0.30 8.02
N GLY A 319 -25.75 -0.58 7.24
CA GLY A 319 -26.02 -0.33 5.82
C GLY A 319 -24.75 -0.12 4.99
N PHE A 320 -24.72 0.96 4.19
CA PHE A 320 -23.57 1.34 3.35
C PHE A 320 -22.88 2.62 3.88
N SER A 321 -22.30 2.53 5.07
CA SER A 321 -21.58 3.63 5.74
C SER A 321 -20.08 3.61 5.47
N THR A 322 -19.49 4.79 5.26
CA THR A 322 -18.03 5.00 5.21
C THR A 322 -17.42 5.22 6.59
N PHE A 323 -18.24 5.45 7.62
CA PHE A 323 -17.80 5.74 8.98
C PHE A 323 -17.78 4.50 9.86
N TYR A 324 -18.61 3.49 9.56
CA TYR A 324 -18.69 2.25 10.32
C TYR A 324 -18.36 1.06 9.44
N TYR A 325 -17.83 0.00 10.06
CA TYR A 325 -17.60 -1.30 9.42
C TYR A 325 -18.94 -1.87 8.97
N SER A 326 -19.24 -1.74 7.69
CA SER A 326 -20.56 -1.97 7.12
C SER A 326 -20.49 -2.66 5.76
N TRP A 327 -21.64 -2.96 5.15
CA TRP A 327 -21.70 -3.55 3.80
C TRP A 327 -21.01 -2.72 2.73
N PHE A 328 -20.74 -1.43 2.97
CA PHE A 328 -19.94 -0.59 2.08
C PHE A 328 -18.59 -1.24 1.77
N HIS A 329 -17.89 -1.72 2.80
CA HIS A 329 -16.54 -2.27 2.71
C HIS A 329 -16.51 -3.56 1.88
N ALA A 330 -17.43 -4.49 2.16
CA ALA A 330 -17.59 -5.68 1.34
C ALA A 330 -17.97 -5.34 -0.11
N ALA A 331 -18.87 -4.38 -0.32
CA ALA A 331 -19.35 -4.02 -1.65
C ALA A 331 -18.25 -3.39 -2.52
N VAL A 332 -17.43 -2.48 -1.97
CA VAL A 332 -16.32 -1.88 -2.73
C VAL A 332 -15.21 -2.90 -3.03
N THR A 333 -14.92 -3.82 -2.10
CA THR A 333 -13.97 -4.90 -2.33
C THR A 333 -14.48 -5.88 -3.39
N LEU A 334 -15.74 -6.29 -3.33
CA LEU A 334 -16.38 -7.11 -4.39
C LEU A 334 -16.39 -6.38 -5.73
N GLY A 335 -16.64 -5.07 -5.72
CA GLY A 335 -16.54 -4.20 -6.90
C GLY A 335 -15.13 -4.19 -7.49
N ALA A 336 -14.09 -4.12 -6.65
CA ALA A 336 -12.69 -4.22 -7.09
C ALA A 336 -12.39 -5.57 -7.73
N ILE A 337 -12.80 -6.68 -7.09
CA ILE A 337 -12.65 -8.05 -7.64
C ILE A 337 -13.35 -8.15 -9.00
N ALA A 338 -14.60 -7.68 -9.09
CA ALA A 338 -15.35 -7.65 -10.35
C ALA A 338 -14.64 -6.80 -11.41
N ALA A 339 -14.05 -5.66 -11.05
CA ALA A 339 -13.27 -4.84 -11.97
C ALA A 339 -12.06 -5.59 -12.53
N PHE A 340 -11.29 -6.32 -11.71
CA PHE A 340 -10.18 -7.15 -12.21
C PHE A 340 -10.65 -8.23 -13.18
N VAL A 341 -11.76 -8.91 -12.87
CA VAL A 341 -12.36 -9.94 -13.74
C VAL A 341 -12.82 -9.33 -15.07
N LEU A 342 -13.53 -8.21 -15.03
CA LEU A 342 -14.06 -7.54 -16.22
C LEU A 342 -12.93 -6.99 -17.10
N MET A 343 -11.94 -6.33 -16.51
CA MET A 343 -10.75 -5.86 -17.24
C MET A 343 -10.05 -7.01 -17.96
N HIS A 344 -9.84 -8.14 -17.28
CA HIS A 344 -9.27 -9.33 -17.89
C HIS A 344 -10.15 -9.88 -19.03
N ALA A 345 -11.45 -10.05 -18.80
CA ALA A 345 -12.38 -10.62 -19.76
C ALA A 345 -12.49 -9.78 -21.03
N ILE A 346 -12.60 -8.45 -20.89
CA ILE A 346 -12.64 -7.51 -22.04
C ILE A 346 -11.32 -7.58 -22.81
N SER A 347 -10.18 -7.55 -22.11
CA SER A 347 -8.85 -7.61 -22.74
C SER A 347 -8.68 -8.89 -23.56
N ARG A 348 -9.07 -10.04 -22.98
CA ARG A 348 -9.02 -11.34 -23.62
C ARG A 348 -9.94 -11.41 -24.83
N GLU A 349 -11.14 -10.85 -24.74
CA GLU A 349 -12.12 -10.90 -25.83
C GLU A 349 -11.72 -10.02 -27.02
N LEU A 350 -11.18 -8.83 -26.77
CA LEU A 350 -10.64 -7.98 -27.84
C LEU A 350 -9.47 -8.65 -28.55
N ASN A 351 -8.55 -9.25 -27.79
CA ASN A 351 -7.42 -10.00 -28.35
C ASN A 351 -7.89 -11.22 -29.15
N ARG A 352 -8.94 -11.91 -28.70
CA ARG A 352 -9.52 -13.06 -29.42
C ARG A 352 -10.14 -12.66 -30.76
N ARG A 353 -10.73 -11.46 -30.83
CA ARG A 353 -11.39 -10.92 -32.03
C ARG A 353 -10.46 -10.10 -32.92
N ASP A 354 -9.19 -9.96 -32.56
CA ASP A 354 -8.19 -9.14 -33.27
C ASP A 354 -8.67 -7.70 -33.52
N VAL A 355 -9.32 -7.12 -32.50
CA VAL A 355 -9.85 -5.75 -32.56
C VAL A 355 -8.74 -4.76 -32.21
N ASN A 356 -8.82 -3.54 -32.78
CA ASN A 356 -7.86 -2.47 -32.48
C ASN A 356 -7.71 -2.26 -30.95
N PRO A 357 -6.49 -2.40 -30.38
CA PRO A 357 -6.24 -2.29 -28.95
C PRO A 357 -6.69 -0.97 -28.30
N TYR A 358 -6.82 0.11 -29.08
CA TYR A 358 -7.29 1.41 -28.58
C TYR A 358 -8.77 1.44 -28.18
N TYR A 359 -9.57 0.44 -28.58
CA TYR A 359 -10.95 0.30 -28.08
C TYR A 359 -11.00 -0.16 -26.61
N TYR A 360 -9.94 -0.77 -26.09
CA TYR A 360 -9.90 -1.26 -24.71
C TYR A 360 -10.15 -0.16 -23.67
N PRO A 361 -9.39 0.96 -23.63
CA PRO A 361 -9.69 2.05 -22.71
C PRO A 361 -11.11 2.64 -22.88
N VAL A 362 -11.63 2.72 -24.11
CA VAL A 362 -13.01 3.19 -24.36
C VAL A 362 -14.04 2.27 -23.70
N LEU A 363 -13.86 0.96 -23.84
CA LEU A 363 -14.75 -0.04 -23.22
C LEU A 363 -14.67 -0.03 -21.70
N LEU A 364 -13.50 0.24 -21.10
CA LEU A 364 -13.37 0.38 -19.65
C LEU A 364 -14.13 1.61 -19.13
N ILE A 365 -14.05 2.74 -19.84
CA ILE A 365 -14.79 3.97 -19.49
C ILE A 365 -16.30 3.72 -19.64
N ALA A 366 -16.73 3.15 -20.77
CA ALA A 366 -18.13 2.83 -21.02
C ALA A 366 -18.67 1.84 -19.98
N GLY A 367 -17.90 0.79 -19.67
CA GLY A 367 -18.26 -0.20 -18.64
C GLY A 367 -18.39 0.41 -17.25
N THR A 368 -17.50 1.35 -16.89
CA THR A 368 -17.60 2.08 -15.62
C THR A 368 -18.86 2.95 -15.57
N ALA A 369 -19.16 3.68 -16.65
CA ALA A 369 -20.37 4.51 -16.73
C ALA A 369 -21.66 3.67 -16.64
N VAL A 370 -21.73 2.56 -17.36
CA VAL A 370 -22.85 1.61 -17.29
C VAL A 370 -22.96 0.99 -15.90
N GLY A 371 -21.84 0.58 -15.30
CA GLY A 371 -21.82 0.03 -13.95
C GLY A 371 -22.37 1.01 -12.91
N LEU A 372 -21.96 2.29 -12.97
CA LEU A 372 -22.48 3.34 -12.10
C LEU A 372 -23.97 3.63 -12.34
N ALA A 373 -24.42 3.63 -13.60
CA ALA A 373 -25.83 3.83 -13.95
C ALA A 373 -26.72 2.66 -13.48
N LEU A 374 -26.23 1.43 -13.57
CA LEU A 374 -26.94 0.27 -13.00
C LEU A 374 -26.97 0.35 -11.47
N LEU A 375 -25.85 0.75 -10.85
CA LEU A 375 -25.76 0.89 -9.41
C LEU A 375 -26.73 1.96 -8.86
N SER A 376 -26.90 3.09 -9.57
CA SER A 376 -27.82 4.15 -9.16
C SER A 376 -29.29 3.71 -9.14
N VAL A 377 -29.64 2.69 -9.93
CA VAL A 377 -31.00 2.14 -9.99
C VAL A 377 -31.16 0.96 -9.01
N ILE A 378 -30.20 0.04 -8.96
CA ILE A 378 -30.31 -1.21 -8.20
C ILE A 378 -29.98 -1.00 -6.71
N LEU A 379 -28.94 -0.23 -6.40
CA LEU A 379 -28.46 0.05 -5.04
C LEU A 379 -28.18 1.55 -4.86
N PRO A 380 -29.23 2.41 -4.87
CA PRO A 380 -29.07 3.86 -4.86
C PRO A 380 -28.27 4.38 -3.67
N THR A 381 -28.44 3.79 -2.48
CA THR A 381 -27.68 4.18 -1.28
C THR A 381 -26.18 3.95 -1.47
N LEU A 382 -25.78 2.78 -1.97
CA LEU A 382 -24.37 2.47 -2.24
C LEU A 382 -23.80 3.39 -3.34
N TYR A 383 -24.58 3.66 -4.39
CA TYR A 383 -24.20 4.62 -5.42
C TYR A 383 -23.92 6.01 -4.84
N HIS A 384 -24.81 6.55 -4.02
CA HIS A 384 -24.62 7.85 -3.37
C HIS A 384 -23.39 7.87 -2.47
N THR A 385 -23.17 6.81 -1.68
CA THR A 385 -21.97 6.70 -0.84
C THR A 385 -20.70 6.73 -1.70
N ILE A 386 -20.64 5.96 -2.79
CA ILE A 386 -19.46 5.91 -3.68
C ILE A 386 -19.21 7.25 -4.37
N VAL A 387 -20.24 7.87 -4.96
CA VAL A 387 -20.09 9.11 -5.72
C VAL A 387 -19.76 10.31 -4.82
N ASN A 388 -20.22 10.32 -3.57
CA ASN A 388 -19.95 11.40 -2.63
C ASN A 388 -18.63 11.24 -1.87
N SER A 389 -18.09 10.01 -1.75
CA SER A 389 -16.84 9.73 -1.02
C SER A 389 -15.64 10.57 -1.50
N PRO A 390 -15.40 10.75 -2.81
CA PRO A 390 -14.32 11.62 -3.30
C PRO A 390 -14.44 13.07 -2.81
N ASN A 391 -15.66 13.63 -2.75
CA ASN A 391 -15.86 14.99 -2.26
C ASN A 391 -15.51 15.12 -0.77
N MET A 392 -15.76 14.08 0.03
CA MET A 392 -15.42 14.07 1.45
C MET A 392 -13.91 14.10 1.71
N ILE A 393 -13.08 13.62 0.76
CA ILE A 393 -11.62 13.50 0.93
C ILE A 393 -10.89 14.64 0.20
N PHE A 394 -11.21 14.84 -1.08
CA PHE A 394 -10.44 15.70 -1.98
C PHE A 394 -10.99 17.12 -2.10
N ALA A 395 -12.24 17.37 -1.73
CA ALA A 395 -12.79 18.71 -1.80
C ALA A 395 -12.33 19.55 -0.60
N ARG A 396 -12.13 20.85 -0.85
CA ARG A 396 -11.95 21.81 0.23
C ARG A 396 -13.29 22.01 0.93
N HIS A 397 -13.30 21.82 2.24
CA HIS A 397 -14.46 22.17 3.05
C HIS A 397 -14.61 23.69 3.11
N THR A 398 -15.84 24.19 3.03
CA THR A 398 -16.17 25.61 3.12
C THR A 398 -17.06 25.88 4.35
N GLY A 399 -17.15 27.14 4.78
CA GLY A 399 -17.96 27.53 5.94
C GLY A 399 -17.43 26.99 7.27
N GLY A 400 -18.33 26.63 8.20
CA GLY A 400 -17.99 26.17 9.55
C GLY A 400 -17.14 24.89 9.59
N ALA A 401 -17.25 24.01 8.60
CA ALA A 401 -16.39 22.82 8.52
C ALA A 401 -14.90 23.18 8.31
N ASN A 402 -14.60 24.32 7.69
CA ASN A 402 -13.22 24.81 7.49
C ASN A 402 -12.61 25.47 8.73
N THR A 403 -13.39 25.68 9.80
CA THR A 403 -12.84 26.15 11.08
C THR A 403 -12.19 25.02 11.87
N ILE A 404 -12.47 23.77 11.50
CA ILE A 404 -11.79 22.58 12.04
C ILE A 404 -10.38 22.58 11.48
N ALA A 405 -9.38 22.70 12.36
CA ALA A 405 -7.99 22.86 11.96
C ALA A 405 -7.54 21.78 10.96
N GLU A 406 -7.93 20.52 11.18
CA GLU A 406 -7.53 19.35 10.38
C GLU A 406 -8.24 19.23 9.03
N ALA A 407 -9.40 19.86 8.86
CA ALA A 407 -10.18 19.84 7.62
C ALA A 407 -9.74 20.93 6.62
N SER A 408 -8.85 21.84 7.05
CA SER A 408 -8.32 22.88 6.18
C SER A 408 -7.31 22.32 5.17
N SER A 409 -7.24 22.93 3.98
CA SER A 409 -6.29 22.56 2.93
C SER A 409 -4.84 22.79 3.35
N MET A 410 -3.93 21.91 2.96
CA MET A 410 -2.49 22.10 3.22
C MET A 410 -1.75 22.94 2.19
N LEU A 411 -2.33 23.08 1.00
CA LEU A 411 -1.72 23.84 -0.10
C LEU A 411 -2.32 25.24 -0.24
N MET A 412 -3.45 25.52 0.42
CA MET A 412 -4.17 26.79 0.30
C MET A 412 -4.22 27.49 1.65
N ASP A 413 -4.09 28.82 1.65
CA ASP A 413 -4.37 29.62 2.84
C ASP A 413 -5.89 29.75 3.08
N ARG A 414 -6.26 30.39 4.20
CA ARG A 414 -7.67 30.59 4.57
C ARG A 414 -8.43 31.51 3.61
N SER A 415 -7.73 32.35 2.84
CA SER A 415 -8.30 33.19 1.79
C SER A 415 -8.47 32.46 0.45
N GLY A 416 -7.96 31.24 0.35
CA GLY A 416 -8.08 30.39 -0.83
C GLY A 416 -6.93 30.51 -1.83
N HIS A 417 -5.86 31.24 -1.50
CA HIS A 417 -4.67 31.38 -2.35
C HIS A 417 -3.67 30.25 -2.10
N LEU A 418 -2.91 29.88 -3.13
CA LEU A 418 -1.84 28.88 -3.04
C LEU A 418 -0.77 29.34 -2.04
N SER A 419 -0.60 28.57 -0.97
CA SER A 419 0.36 28.82 0.11
C SER A 419 1.29 27.63 0.25
N ILE A 420 2.40 27.68 -0.49
CA ILE A 420 3.45 26.66 -0.49
C ILE A 420 4.83 27.23 -0.16
N GLY A 421 4.90 28.47 0.33
CA GLY A 421 6.15 29.13 0.72
C GLY A 421 6.71 28.65 2.06
N LYS A 422 7.82 29.24 2.53
CA LYS A 422 8.49 28.85 3.78
C LYS A 422 7.59 28.93 5.04
N ASN A 423 6.60 29.81 5.04
CA ASN A 423 5.66 29.99 6.15
C ASN A 423 4.35 29.19 5.98
N SER A 424 4.29 28.28 5.00
CA SER A 424 3.10 27.47 4.72
C SER A 424 3.02 26.24 5.61
N MET A 425 1.81 25.69 5.73
CA MET A 425 1.57 24.44 6.45
C MET A 425 2.29 23.25 5.81
N VAL A 426 2.36 23.20 4.48
CA VAL A 426 3.09 22.14 3.75
C VAL A 426 4.60 22.18 4.06
N TYR A 427 5.19 23.38 4.14
CA TYR A 427 6.60 23.52 4.54
C TYR A 427 6.81 23.11 6.00
N GLY A 428 5.90 23.46 6.91
CA GLY A 428 5.97 23.03 8.31
C GLY A 428 5.89 21.51 8.48
N ASN A 429 5.20 20.81 7.59
CA ASN A 429 5.08 19.35 7.64
C ASN A 429 6.26 18.62 7.01
N PHE A 430 6.75 19.09 5.85
CA PHE A 430 7.70 18.32 5.03
C PHE A 430 9.03 19.03 4.79
N GLY A 431 9.15 20.30 5.15
CA GLY A 431 10.31 21.14 4.85
C GLY A 431 10.63 21.16 3.35
N ASN A 432 11.93 21.15 3.03
CA ASN A 432 12.40 21.14 1.64
C ASN A 432 12.08 19.82 0.92
N CYS A 433 11.79 18.73 1.65
CA CYS A 433 11.50 17.43 1.05
C CYS A 433 10.22 17.49 0.19
N PHE A 434 9.27 18.38 0.51
CA PHE A 434 8.09 18.61 -0.33
C PHE A 434 8.46 18.99 -1.76
N TYR A 435 9.34 19.98 -1.94
CA TYR A 435 9.71 20.42 -3.30
C TYR A 435 10.50 19.34 -4.03
N VAL A 436 11.38 18.63 -3.31
CA VAL A 436 12.13 17.49 -3.86
C VAL A 436 11.18 16.38 -4.31
N SER A 437 10.11 16.11 -3.57
CA SER A 437 9.15 15.07 -3.95
C SER A 437 8.39 15.43 -5.22
N ILE A 438 8.06 16.72 -5.44
CA ILE A 438 7.46 17.17 -6.72
C ILE A 438 8.41 16.90 -7.89
N PHE A 439 9.71 17.17 -7.76
CA PHE A 439 10.68 16.78 -8.78
C PHE A 439 10.78 15.26 -8.93
N GLY A 440 10.72 14.51 -7.84
CA GLY A 440 10.67 13.05 -7.83
C GLY A 440 9.49 12.48 -8.62
N ILE A 441 8.30 13.07 -8.50
CA ILE A 441 7.10 12.71 -9.27
C ILE A 441 7.34 12.90 -10.76
N LEU A 442 7.94 14.02 -11.18
CA LEU A 442 8.26 14.28 -12.59
C LEU A 442 9.27 13.28 -13.14
N ILE A 443 10.30 12.96 -12.38
CA ILE A 443 11.32 11.96 -12.75
C ILE A 443 10.70 10.56 -12.87
N LEU A 444 9.85 10.16 -11.91
CA LEU A 444 9.13 8.89 -11.95
C LEU A 444 8.22 8.81 -13.19
N GLY A 445 7.48 9.89 -13.49
CA GLY A 445 6.66 9.99 -14.70
C GLY A 445 7.49 9.83 -15.98
N TYR A 446 8.65 10.48 -16.06
CA TYR A 446 9.59 10.32 -17.17
C TYR A 446 10.06 8.86 -17.32
N TYR A 447 10.41 8.19 -16.22
CA TYR A 447 10.82 6.79 -16.26
C TYR A 447 9.69 5.86 -16.68
N ILE A 448 8.46 6.07 -16.25
CA ILE A 448 7.30 5.27 -16.68
C ILE A 448 7.10 5.35 -18.20
N VAL A 449 7.21 6.55 -18.77
CA VAL A 449 7.10 6.76 -20.22
C VAL A 449 8.24 6.08 -20.98
N LYS A 450 9.48 6.18 -20.47
CA LYS A 450 10.66 5.59 -21.12
C LYS A 450 10.79 4.08 -20.92
N ARG A 451 10.40 3.56 -19.75
CA ARG A 451 10.64 2.19 -19.27
C ARG A 451 9.45 1.72 -18.45
N TRP A 452 8.40 1.31 -19.15
CA TRP A 452 7.14 0.90 -18.55
C TRP A 452 7.26 -0.23 -17.52
N LYS A 453 6.92 0.08 -16.25
CA LYS A 453 6.77 -0.87 -15.15
C LYS A 453 5.46 -0.64 -14.37
N PRO A 454 4.58 -1.66 -14.23
CA PRO A 454 3.33 -1.57 -13.49
C PRO A 454 3.50 -1.15 -12.03
N GLU A 455 4.58 -1.56 -11.39
CA GLU A 455 4.87 -1.14 -10.02
C GLU A 455 5.17 0.36 -9.90
N GLU A 456 5.76 0.98 -10.92
CA GLU A 456 6.09 2.40 -10.90
C GLU A 456 4.83 3.25 -11.10
N ILE A 457 3.86 2.81 -11.92
CA ILE A 457 2.57 3.49 -12.05
C ILE A 457 1.74 3.41 -10.76
N LEU A 458 1.81 2.30 -10.02
CA LEU A 458 1.18 2.19 -8.70
C LEU A 458 1.69 3.28 -7.75
N VAL A 459 3.01 3.43 -7.66
CA VAL A 459 3.62 4.46 -6.80
C VAL A 459 3.25 5.87 -7.29
N LEU A 460 3.26 6.13 -8.61
CA LEU A 460 2.88 7.43 -9.14
C LEU A 460 1.43 7.79 -8.79
N ILE A 461 0.49 6.86 -8.99
CA ILE A 461 -0.94 7.08 -8.70
C ILE A 461 -1.16 7.24 -7.20
N TRP A 462 -0.53 6.40 -6.37
CA TRP A 462 -0.56 6.55 -4.93
C TRP A 462 -0.09 7.95 -4.50
N THR A 463 1.07 8.39 -4.98
CA THR A 463 1.60 9.72 -4.68
C THR A 463 0.69 10.85 -5.16
N ALA A 464 0.14 10.75 -6.36
CA ALA A 464 -0.77 11.76 -6.90
C ALA A 464 -2.08 11.86 -6.10
N VAL A 465 -2.66 10.73 -5.69
CA VAL A 465 -3.87 10.70 -4.88
C VAL A 465 -3.61 11.24 -3.47
N MET A 466 -2.46 10.94 -2.86
CA MET A 466 -2.09 11.49 -1.55
C MET A 466 -1.82 13.00 -1.63
N LEU A 467 -1.18 13.47 -2.70
CA LEU A 467 -1.00 14.91 -2.96
C LEU A 467 -2.36 15.63 -3.10
N LEU A 468 -3.33 15.01 -3.80
CA LEU A 468 -4.68 15.54 -3.90
C LEU A 468 -5.43 15.49 -2.55
N SER A 469 -5.20 14.47 -1.75
CA SER A 469 -5.80 14.34 -0.41
C SER A 469 -5.37 15.48 0.51
N ILE A 470 -4.09 15.86 0.49
CA ILE A 470 -3.59 16.99 1.28
C ILE A 470 -4.00 18.36 0.71
N TYR A 471 -4.32 18.43 -0.58
CA TYR A 471 -4.99 19.60 -1.14
C TYR A 471 -6.39 19.76 -0.55
N GLY A 472 -7.14 18.66 -0.39
CA GLY A 472 -8.45 18.68 0.28
C GLY A 472 -8.33 19.04 1.75
N GLN A 473 -7.59 18.22 2.51
CA GLN A 473 -7.51 18.30 3.97
C GLN A 473 -6.11 17.93 4.50
N ASN A 474 -5.60 18.71 5.44
CA ASN A 474 -4.29 18.48 6.03
C ASN A 474 -4.24 17.26 6.96
N ARG A 475 -5.40 16.73 7.40
CA ARG A 475 -5.43 15.49 8.16
C ARG A 475 -4.72 14.35 7.44
N PHE A 476 -4.76 14.27 6.10
CA PHE A 476 -4.11 13.19 5.33
C PHE A 476 -2.60 13.37 5.14
N ALA A 477 -1.99 14.40 5.74
CA ALA A 477 -0.56 14.67 5.61
C ALA A 477 0.33 13.52 6.11
N TYR A 478 -0.13 12.74 7.09
CA TYR A 478 0.62 11.60 7.62
C TYR A 478 0.78 10.45 6.62
N TYR A 479 -0.10 10.33 5.63
CA TYR A 479 0.11 9.42 4.50
C TYR A 479 1.13 9.99 3.52
N TYR A 480 0.96 11.25 3.13
CA TYR A 480 1.81 11.87 2.12
C TYR A 480 3.27 12.01 2.57
N ALA A 481 3.54 12.02 3.89
CA ALA A 481 4.88 11.94 4.46
C ALA A 481 5.70 10.78 3.87
N VAL A 482 5.06 9.63 3.65
CA VAL A 482 5.72 8.46 3.05
C VAL A 482 6.02 8.67 1.57
N ASN A 483 5.12 9.32 0.82
CA ASN A 483 5.34 9.62 -0.60
C ASN A 483 6.39 10.72 -0.82
N VAL A 484 6.57 11.60 0.17
CA VAL A 484 7.61 12.64 0.16
C VAL A 484 9.00 12.05 0.39
N ALA A 485 9.09 11.02 1.25
CA ALA A 485 10.31 10.29 1.55
C ALA A 485 10.71 9.34 0.42
#